data_AF-A0A6L8EIW0-F1
#
_entry.id   AF-A0A6L8EIW0-F1
#
_cell.length_a   1.000
_cell.length_b   1.000
_cell.length_c   1.000
_cell.angle_alpha   90.00
_cell.angle_beta   90.00
_cell.angle_gamma   90.00
#
_symmetry.space_group_name_H-M   'P 1'
#
loop_
_entity.id
_entity.type
_entity.pdbx_description
1 polymer ?
#
loop_
_entity_poly.entity_id
_entity_poly.type
_entity_poly.pdbx_seq_one_letter_code
_entity_poly.pdbx_strand_id
1 'polypeptide(L)'
;MLLDLSQTASLEASIDVAEQVLAGLKKVGKVHKPGVESAGFAVLKSPDIPSLLVEAAFISNPQEEKKLNSSAYQRKLASAVAAGVKRYFEDNAPDGTLLALRKQIVASRN
;
A
#
# COMPACT_ATOMS: atom_id res chain seq x y z
N MET A 1 1.23 -15.30 -22.51
CA MET A 1 0.07 -16.17 -22.21
C MET A 1 -0.82 -15.50 -21.16
N LEU A 2 -2.05 -15.97 -20.91
CA LEU A 2 -2.96 -15.36 -19.90
C LEU A 2 -2.32 -15.23 -18.51
N LEU A 3 -1.46 -16.18 -18.15
CA LEU A 3 -0.67 -16.17 -16.92
C LEU A 3 0.29 -14.97 -16.83
N ASP A 4 0.95 -14.60 -17.92
CA ASP A 4 1.88 -13.44 -17.94
C ASP A 4 1.11 -12.12 -17.81
N LEU A 5 -0.08 -12.04 -18.41
CA LEU A 5 -0.96 -10.87 -18.28
C LEU A 5 -1.44 -10.70 -16.84
N SER A 6 -1.86 -11.79 -16.18
CA SER A 6 -2.25 -11.77 -14.76
C SER A 6 -1.09 -11.32 -13.86
N GLN A 7 0.12 -11.84 -14.09
CA GLN A 7 1.31 -11.46 -13.34
C GLN A 7 1.64 -9.98 -13.52
N THR A 8 1.57 -9.49 -14.77
CA THR A 8 1.84 -8.08 -15.07
C THR A 8 0.81 -7.18 -14.39
N ALA A 9 -0.48 -7.50 -14.49
CA ALA A 9 -1.54 -6.74 -13.84
C ALA A 9 -1.40 -6.74 -12.30
N SER A 10 -1.05 -7.89 -11.71
CA SER A 10 -0.81 -7.98 -10.26
C SER A 10 0.40 -7.15 -9.82
N LEU A 11 1.46 -7.11 -10.64
CA LEU A 11 2.64 -6.29 -10.38
C LEU A 11 2.32 -4.80 -10.45
N GLU A 12 1.61 -4.35 -11.49
CA GLU A 12 1.19 -2.95 -11.63
C GLU A 12 0.31 -2.52 -10.45
N ALA A 13 -0.68 -3.34 -10.10
CA ALA A 13 -1.52 -3.12 -8.93
C ALA A 13 -0.71 -3.06 -7.63
N SER A 14 0.32 -3.92 -7.49
CA SER A 14 1.21 -3.92 -6.31
C SER A 14 2.01 -2.63 -6.18
N ILE A 15 2.50 -2.10 -7.30
CA ILE A 15 3.26 -0.84 -7.33
C ILE A 15 2.34 0.32 -6.93
N ASP A 16 1.15 0.42 -7.52
CA ASP A 16 0.22 1.51 -7.23
C ASP A 16 -0.22 1.52 -5.75
N VAL A 17 -0.65 0.36 -5.21
CA VAL A 17 -1.00 0.28 -3.78
C VAL A 17 0.19 0.60 -2.87
N ALA A 18 1.41 0.18 -3.25
CA ALA A 18 2.62 0.49 -2.50
C ALA A 18 2.94 1.99 -2.50
N GLU A 19 2.72 2.70 -3.62
CA GLU A 19 2.88 4.16 -3.70
C GLU A 19 1.89 4.90 -2.79
N GLN A 20 0.62 4.49 -2.80
CA GLN A 20 -0.40 5.08 -1.92
C GLN A 20 -0.07 4.86 -0.44
N VAL A 21 0.37 3.65 -0.09
CA VAL A 21 0.81 3.33 1.28
C VAL A 21 2.04 4.13 1.67
N LEU A 22 3.07 4.20 0.81
CA LEU A 22 4.29 4.95 1.06
C LEU A 22 4.01 6.45 1.27
N ALA A 23 3.10 7.04 0.50
CA ALA A 23 2.67 8.43 0.66
C ALA A 23 2.05 8.68 2.05
N GLY A 24 1.29 7.72 2.59
CA GLY A 24 0.78 7.75 3.96
C GLY A 24 1.89 7.62 5.00
N LEU A 25 2.79 6.66 4.82
CA LEU A 25 3.91 6.39 5.75
C LEU A 25 4.86 7.57 5.89
N LYS A 26 5.15 8.30 4.81
CA LYS A 26 5.94 9.54 4.81
C LYS A 26 5.42 10.61 5.78
N LYS A 27 4.13 10.57 6.14
CA LYS A 27 3.50 11.51 7.09
C LYS A 27 3.63 11.06 8.55
N VAL A 28 3.89 9.76 8.78
CA VAL A 28 4.03 9.18 10.13
C VAL A 28 5.44 9.40 10.68
N GLY A 29 6.45 9.32 9.81
CA GLY A 29 7.84 9.48 10.21
C GLY A 29 8.79 9.44 9.02
N LYS A 30 10.09 9.42 9.32
CA LYS A 30 11.14 9.31 8.31
C LYS A 30 11.07 7.93 7.66
N VAL A 31 10.82 7.91 6.35
CA VAL A 31 10.99 6.71 5.53
C VAL A 31 12.45 6.55 5.13
N HIS A 32 12.93 5.31 5.06
CA HIS A 32 14.32 5.04 4.71
C HIS A 32 14.61 5.28 3.21
N LYS A 33 13.60 5.06 2.36
CA LYS A 33 13.67 5.24 0.91
C LYS A 33 12.58 6.21 0.44
N PRO A 34 12.87 7.05 -0.57
CA PRO A 34 11.90 8.02 -1.09
C PRO A 34 10.86 7.37 -2.02
N GLY A 35 11.11 6.16 -2.55
CA GLY A 35 10.24 5.47 -3.50
C GLY A 35 9.94 4.01 -3.11
N VAL A 36 9.08 3.38 -3.89
CA VAL A 36 8.82 1.93 -3.82
C VAL A 36 10.03 1.21 -4.41
N GLU A 37 10.48 0.16 -3.72
CA GLU A 37 11.60 -0.66 -4.14
C GLU A 37 11.11 -2.05 -4.55
N SER A 38 11.75 -2.61 -5.57
CA SER A 38 11.47 -3.97 -6.04
C SER A 38 12.53 -4.94 -5.52
N ALA A 39 12.10 -6.06 -4.95
CA ALA A 39 12.98 -7.10 -4.45
C ALA A 39 12.39 -8.50 -4.69
N GLY A 40 13.27 -9.49 -4.89
CA GLY A 40 12.89 -10.86 -5.23
C GLY A 40 12.35 -11.71 -4.06
N PHE A 41 11.66 -11.11 -3.10
CA PHE A 41 11.13 -11.81 -1.93
C PHE A 41 10.04 -12.81 -2.31
N ALA A 42 10.11 -14.03 -1.79
CA ALA A 42 9.14 -15.09 -2.11
C ALA A 42 7.69 -14.70 -1.74
N VAL A 43 7.51 -13.92 -0.66
CA VAL A 43 6.20 -13.43 -0.21
C VAL A 43 5.54 -12.43 -1.15
N LEU A 44 6.27 -11.92 -2.15
CA LEU A 44 5.77 -10.96 -3.14
C LEU A 44 5.47 -11.60 -4.51
N LYS A 45 5.60 -12.92 -4.65
CA LYS A 45 5.55 -13.63 -5.95
C LYS A 45 4.19 -14.26 -6.29
N SER A 46 3.10 -13.83 -5.65
CA SER A 46 1.78 -14.31 -6.07
C SER A 46 1.44 -13.77 -7.47
N PRO A 47 1.04 -14.65 -8.42
CA PRO A 47 0.80 -14.25 -9.81
C PRO A 47 -0.54 -13.56 -10.05
N ASP A 48 -1.46 -13.63 -9.09
CA ASP A 48 -2.85 -13.16 -9.18
C ASP A 48 -3.27 -12.28 -7.99
N ILE A 49 -2.39 -12.07 -7.00
CA ILE A 49 -2.65 -11.26 -5.82
C ILE A 49 -1.59 -10.16 -5.71
N PRO A 50 -2.00 -8.87 -5.77
CA PRO A 50 -1.11 -7.75 -5.51
C PRO A 50 -0.51 -7.85 -4.10
N SER A 51 0.81 -7.73 -3.99
CA SER A 51 1.57 -8.00 -2.76
C SER A 51 2.60 -6.90 -2.51
N LEU A 52 2.72 -6.43 -1.27
CA LEU A 52 3.71 -5.42 -0.86
C LEU A 52 4.29 -5.75 0.51
N LEU A 53 5.53 -5.33 0.75
CA LEU A 53 6.20 -5.45 2.05
C LEU A 53 6.40 -4.05 2.66
N VAL A 54 5.93 -3.86 3.89
CA VAL A 54 6.12 -2.60 4.62
C VAL A 54 7.24 -2.73 5.64
N GLU A 55 8.32 -1.97 5.44
CA GLU A 55 9.37 -1.79 6.44
C GLU A 55 8.93 -0.73 7.46
N ALA A 56 8.53 -1.17 8.66
CA ALA A 56 7.96 -0.30 9.68
C ALA A 56 8.99 0.58 10.42
N ALA A 57 10.14 -0.01 10.76
CA ALA A 57 11.32 0.62 11.37
C ALA A 57 12.45 -0.41 11.49
N PHE A 58 13.67 0.02 11.82
CA PHE A 58 14.82 -0.83 12.10
C PHE A 58 14.93 -1.14 13.59
N ILE A 59 14.75 -2.42 13.96
CA ILE A 59 14.95 -2.90 15.35
C ILE A 59 16.40 -2.69 15.81
N SER A 60 17.37 -2.72 14.90
CA SER A 60 18.78 -2.45 15.20
C SER A 60 19.08 -1.01 15.63
N ASN A 61 18.13 -0.07 15.42
CA ASN A 61 18.24 1.30 15.90
C ASN A 61 17.42 1.44 17.21
N PRO A 62 18.07 1.67 18.37
CA PRO A 62 17.37 1.73 19.67
C PRO A 62 16.26 2.79 19.75
N GLN A 63 16.35 3.87 18.97
CA GLN A 63 15.30 4.89 18.93
C GLN A 63 14.06 4.42 18.16
N GLU A 64 14.27 3.63 17.11
CA GLU A 64 13.20 3.06 16.28
C GLU A 64 12.56 1.86 16.95
N GLU A 65 13.34 1.00 17.60
CA GLU A 65 12.85 -0.10 18.44
C GLU A 65 11.89 0.41 19.53
N LYS A 66 12.26 1.49 20.24
CA LYS A 66 11.37 2.12 21.24
C LYS A 66 10.06 2.60 20.63
N LYS A 67 10.07 3.11 19.39
CA LYS A 67 8.85 3.49 18.67
C LYS A 67 8.03 2.26 18.30
N LEU A 68 8.65 1.18 17.83
CA LEU A 68 7.97 -0.07 17.52
C LEU A 68 7.24 -0.66 18.73
N ASN A 69 7.75 -0.44 19.95
CA ASN A 69 7.08 -0.84 21.20
C ASN A 69 5.97 0.13 21.66
N SER A 70 5.78 1.27 21.00
CA SER A 70 4.75 2.25 21.36
C SER A 70 3.42 1.96 20.66
N SER A 71 2.37 1.70 21.44
CA SER A 71 1.02 1.49 20.90
C SER A 71 0.51 2.68 20.09
N ALA A 72 0.92 3.91 20.45
CA ALA A 72 0.55 5.11 19.70
C ALA A 72 1.23 5.17 18.32
N TYR A 73 2.51 4.76 18.23
CA TYR A 73 3.21 4.68 16.96
C TYR A 73 2.66 3.55 16.07
N GLN A 74 2.44 2.36 16.64
CA GLN A 74 1.80 1.24 15.93
C GLN A 74 0.44 1.62 15.34
N ARG A 75 -0.40 2.34 16.10
CA ARG A 75 -1.69 2.83 15.60
C ARG A 75 -1.52 3.79 14.43
N LYS A 76 -0.59 4.75 14.51
CA LYS A 76 -0.31 5.68 13.41
C LYS A 76 0.14 4.94 12.15
N LEU A 77 1.02 3.96 12.29
CA LEU A 77 1.51 3.14 11.20
C LEU A 77 0.36 2.34 10.55
N ALA A 78 -0.42 1.62 11.36
CA ALA A 78 -1.56 0.84 10.88
C ALA A 78 -2.60 1.72 10.17
N SER A 79 -2.92 2.90 10.72
CA SER A 79 -3.83 3.85 10.08
C SER A 79 -3.29 4.36 8.75
N ALA A 80 -1.98 4.62 8.64
CA ALA A 80 -1.37 5.06 7.38
C ALA A 80 -1.42 3.97 6.30
N VAL A 81 -1.12 2.71 6.66
CA VAL A 81 -1.24 1.56 5.75
C VAL A 81 -2.68 1.38 5.31
N ALA A 82 -3.63 1.35 6.25
CA ALA A 82 -5.05 1.20 5.94
C ALA A 82 -5.58 2.33 5.05
N ALA A 83 -5.15 3.58 5.30
CA ALA A 83 -5.50 4.71 4.47
C ALA A 83 -4.95 4.60 3.04
N GLY A 84 -3.71 4.12 2.87
CA GLY A 84 -3.10 3.90 1.56
C GLY A 84 -3.84 2.81 0.76
N VAL A 85 -4.14 1.67 1.40
CA VAL A 85 -4.93 0.59 0.77
C VAL A 85 -6.33 1.09 0.38
N LYS A 86 -6.99 1.84 1.26
CA LYS A 86 -8.29 2.44 0.95
C LYS A 86 -8.20 3.38 -0.25
N ARG A 87 -7.18 4.24 -0.29
CA ARG A 87 -6.95 5.20 -1.39
C ARG A 87 -6.78 4.47 -2.72
N TYR A 88 -5.99 3.39 -2.74
CA TYR A 88 -5.85 2.54 -3.92
C TYR A 88 -7.20 2.05 -4.46
N PHE A 89 -8.10 1.58 -3.60
CA PHE A 89 -9.43 1.14 -4.03
C PHE A 89 -10.40 2.29 -4.36
N GLU A 90 -10.18 3.51 -3.87
CA GLU A 90 -10.94 4.68 -4.31
C GLU A 90 -10.52 5.09 -5.73
N ASP A 91 -9.22 4.97 -6.04
CA ASP A 91 -8.66 5.31 -7.35
C ASP A 91 -8.92 4.20 -8.38
N ASN A 92 -8.80 2.92 -7.98
CA ASN A 92 -8.99 1.71 -8.79
C ASN A 92 -10.23 0.91 -8.36
N ALA A 93 -11.35 1.60 -8.14
CA ALA A 93 -12.59 0.98 -7.69
C ALA A 93 -13.02 -0.15 -8.65
N PRO A 94 -13.12 -1.41 -8.18
CA PRO A 94 -13.53 -2.51 -9.04
C PRO A 94 -14.96 -2.34 -9.55
N ASP A 95 -15.21 -2.72 -10.79
CA ASP A 95 -16.53 -2.61 -11.40
C ASP A 95 -17.58 -3.39 -10.60
N GLY A 96 -18.81 -2.84 -10.57
CA GLY A 96 -19.91 -3.43 -9.82
C GLY A 96 -19.83 -3.27 -8.30
N THR A 97 -18.78 -2.63 -7.76
CA THR A 97 -18.68 -2.34 -6.32
C THR A 97 -19.38 -1.03 -5.95
N LEU A 98 -19.74 -0.89 -4.67
CA LEU A 98 -20.26 0.37 -4.11
C LEU A 98 -19.28 1.54 -4.29
N LEU A 99 -17.97 1.27 -4.30
CA LEU A 99 -16.93 2.28 -4.52
C LEU A 99 -17.01 2.84 -5.94
N ALA A 100 -17.17 1.97 -6.94
CA ALA A 100 -17.30 2.37 -8.34
C ALA A 100 -18.57 3.20 -8.57
N LEU A 101 -19.69 2.77 -8.01
CA LEU A 101 -20.96 3.52 -8.07
C LEU A 101 -20.82 4.90 -7.44
N ARG A 102 -20.19 4.99 -6.26
CA ARG A 102 -19.95 6.26 -5.58
C ARG A 102 -19.09 7.19 -6.43
N LYS A 103 -18.03 6.69 -7.05
CA LYS A 103 -17.14 7.48 -7.92
C LYS A 103 -17.89 8.08 -9.10
N GLN A 104 -18.77 7.30 -9.75
CA GLN A 104 -19.62 7.75 -10.86
C GLN A 104 -20.63 8.83 -10.43
N ILE A 105 -21.31 8.64 -9.29
CA ILE A 105 -22.27 9.61 -8.74
C ILE A 105 -21.59 10.94 -8.45
N VAL A 106 -20.40 10.90 -7.84
CA VAL A 106 -19.63 12.11 -7.52
C VAL A 106 -19.13 12.78 -8.80
N ALA A 107 -18.64 12.02 -9.79
CA ALA A 107 -18.18 12.57 -11.06
C ALA A 107 -19.31 13.21 -11.88
N SER A 108 -20.55 12.72 -11.76
CA SER A 108 -21.72 13.26 -12.47
C SER A 108 -22.29 14.53 -11.81
N ARG A 109 -21.79 14.91 -10.64
CA ARG A 109 -22.25 16.09 -9.85
C ARG A 109 -21.35 17.31 -9.98
N ASN A 110 -20.20 17.18 -10.65
CA ASN A 110 -19.27 18.26 -10.95
C ASN A 110 -19.31 18.59 -12.44
#